data_AF-A0A957BR54-F1
#
_entry.id   AF-A0A957BR54-F1
#
_cell.length_a   1.000
_cell.length_b   1.000
_cell.length_c   1.000
_cell.angle_alpha   90.00
_cell.angle_beta   90.00
_cell.angle_gamma   90.00
#
_symmetry.space_group_name_H-M   'P 1'
#
loop_
_entity.id
_entity.type
_entity.pdbx_description
1 polymer ?
#
loop_
_entity_poly.entity_id
_entity_poly.type
_entity_poly.pdbx_seq_one_letter_code
_entity_poly.pdbx_strand_id
1 'polypeptide(L)' 'MSEVVVVSAVRTPIGRIRGALSDVRPDDLAALVIKAAVQRAGIDPALIEEVYMGCANQAGED' A
#
# COMPACT_ATOMS: atom_id res chain seq x y z
N MET A 1 -9.25 -21.36 16.10
CA MET A 1 -9.09 -20.04 15.46
C MET A 1 -7.60 -19.76 15.44
N SER A 2 -7.06 -19.36 14.28
CA SER A 2 -5.66 -18.98 14.16
C SER A 2 -5.44 -17.64 14.84
N GLU A 3 -4.31 -17.44 15.51
CA GLU A 3 -3.94 -16.12 16.04
C GLU A 3 -3.59 -15.17 14.89
N VAL A 4 -4.05 -13.92 14.99
CA VAL A 4 -3.79 -12.87 13.99
C VAL A 4 -2.67 -11.98 14.50
N VAL A 5 -1.62 -11.83 13.70
CA VAL A 5 -0.42 -11.05 14.04
C VAL A 5 -0.06 -10.07 12.92
N VAL A 6 0.54 -8.94 13.29
CA VAL A 6 1.10 -7.97 12.32
C VAL A 6 2.58 -8.31 12.11
N VAL A 7 2.94 -8.69 10.89
CA VAL A 7 4.30 -9.15 10.55
C VAL A 7 5.21 -8.06 9.96
N SER A 8 4.63 -7.04 9.32
CA SER A 8 5.35 -5.96 8.65
C SER A 8 4.46 -4.73 8.50
N ALA A 9 5.06 -3.55 8.53
CA ALA A 9 4.37 -2.29 8.25
C ALA A 9 5.33 -1.29 7.60
N VAL A 10 4.88 -0.59 6.57
CA VAL A 10 5.59 0.50 5.89
C VAL A 10 4.58 1.55 5.41
N ARG A 11 5.07 2.73 5.03
CA ARG A 11 4.27 3.80 4.45
C ARG A 11 5.12 4.69 3.56
N THR A 12 4.47 5.45 2.68
CA THR A 12 5.11 6.59 2.03
C THR A 12 5.36 7.74 3.03
N PRO A 13 6.19 8.72 2.67
CA PRO A 13 6.05 10.07 3.19
C PRO A 13 4.65 10.61 2.90
N ILE A 14 4.21 11.61 3.67
CA ILE A 14 2.96 12.32 3.41
C ILE A 14 3.28 13.59 2.62
N GLY A 15 2.71 13.70 1.43
CA GLY A 15 2.84 14.89 0.58
C GLY A 15 1.92 16.03 1.03
N ARG A 16 2.35 17.27 0.82
CA ARG A 16 1.44 18.43 0.89
C ARG A 16 0.55 18.47 -0.35
N ILE A 17 -0.61 19.13 -0.26
CA ILE A 17 -1.47 19.41 -1.42
C ILE A 17 -0.64 20.16 -2.48
N ARG A 18 -0.64 19.67 -3.72
CA ARG A 18 0.22 20.17 -4.82
C ARG A 18 1.72 20.16 -4.49
N GLY A 19 2.16 19.19 -3.68
CA GLY A 19 3.54 19.03 -3.23
C GLY A 19 4.23 17.81 -3.83
N ALA A 20 5.22 17.28 -3.12
CA ALA A 20 6.18 16.29 -3.63
C ALA A 20 5.62 14.97 -4.20
N LEU A 21 4.35 14.65 -3.97
CA LEU A 21 3.70 13.44 -4.48
C LEU A 21 2.55 13.74 -5.46
N SER A 22 2.35 15.01 -5.86
CA SER A 22 1.20 15.41 -6.69
C SER A 22 1.16 14.78 -8.08
N ASP A 23 2.33 14.41 -8.58
CA ASP A 23 2.49 13.92 -9.95
C ASP A 23 2.49 12.38 -10.01
N VAL A 24 2.35 11.71 -8.85
CA VAL A 24 2.27 10.26 -8.74
C VAL A 24 0.79 9.87 -8.78
N ARG A 25 0.41 8.96 -9.68
CA ARG A 25 -0.94 8.42 -9.70
C ARG A 25 -1.23 7.66 -8.40
N PRO A 26 -2.48 7.72 -7.87
CA PRO A 26 -2.80 7.11 -6.59
C PRO A 26 -2.59 5.59 -6.58
N ASP A 27 -2.85 4.91 -7.70
CA ASP A 27 -2.63 3.47 -7.90
C ASP A 27 -1.15 3.10 -7.87
N ASP A 28 -0.30 3.89 -8.52
CA ASP A 28 1.17 3.75 -8.45
C ASP A 28 1.68 3.92 -7.01
N LEU A 29 1.10 4.86 -6.26
CA LEU A 29 1.44 5.09 -4.85
C LEU A 29 1.01 3.91 -3.96
N ALA A 30 -0.17 3.33 -4.22
CA ALA A 30 -0.65 2.13 -3.54
C ALA A 30 0.24 0.92 -3.85
N ALA A 31 0.57 0.70 -5.13
CA ALA A 31 1.43 -0.38 -5.58
C ALA A 31 2.84 -0.30 -4.97
N LEU A 32 3.39 0.91 -4.84
CA LEU A 32 4.69 1.15 -4.19
C LEU A 32 4.68 0.66 -2.73
N VAL A 33 3.65 1.01 -1.96
CA VAL A 33 3.55 0.64 -0.54
C VAL A 33 3.33 -0.87 -0.38
N ILE A 34 2.47 -1.48 -1.18
CA ILE A 34 2.23 -2.92 -1.16
C ILE A 34 3.53 -3.67 -1.45
N LYS A 35 4.23 -3.30 -2.53
CA LYS A 35 5.51 -3.92 -2.89
C LYS A 35 6.54 -3.80 -1.77
N ALA A 36 6.67 -2.62 -1.16
CA ALA A 36 7.59 -2.41 -0.05
C ALA A 36 7.21 -3.20 1.20
N ALA A 37 5.92 -3.37 1.49
CA ALA A 37 5.43 -4.12 2.65
C ALA A 37 5.77 -5.61 2.52
N VAL A 38 5.51 -6.19 1.35
CA VAL A 38 5.81 -7.60 1.03
C VAL A 38 7.32 -7.85 1.05
N GLN A 39 8.10 -6.95 0.43
CA GLN A 39 9.56 -7.04 0.45
C GLN A 39 10.11 -6.96 1.89
N ARG A 40 9.58 -6.07 2.73
CA ARG A 40 9.99 -5.95 4.14
C ARG A 40 9.60 -7.18 4.97
N ALA A 41 8.45 -7.79 4.67
CA ALA A 41 8.01 -9.01 5.33
C ALA A 41 8.87 -10.24 4.97
N GLY A 42 9.55 -10.22 3.83
CA GLY A 42 10.41 -11.32 3.38
C GLY A 42 9.63 -12.58 2.99
N ILE A 43 8.37 -12.42 2.58
CA ILE A 43 7.48 -13.52 2.17
C ILE A 43 7.43 -13.65 0.64
N ASP A 44 7.07 -14.83 0.16
CA ASP A 44 6.66 -15.03 -1.23
C ASP A 44 5.33 -14.29 -1.47
N PRO A 45 5.26 -13.33 -2.43
CA PRO A 45 4.02 -12.64 -2.76
C PRO A 45 2.86 -13.56 -3.13
N ALA A 46 3.13 -14.77 -3.65
CA ALA A 46 2.10 -15.74 -4.01
C ALA A 46 1.33 -16.32 -2.80
N LEU A 47 1.82 -16.10 -1.57
CA LEU A 47 1.13 -16.50 -0.34
C LEU A 47 0.04 -15.50 0.09
N ILE A 48 -0.05 -14.34 -0.55
CA ILE A 48 -1.05 -13.32 -0.23
C ILE A 48 -2.37 -13.73 -0.87
N GLU A 49 -3.36 -14.02 -0.02
CA GLU A 49 -4.69 -14.44 -0.47
C GLU A 49 -5.60 -13.26 -0.82
N GLU A 50 -5.45 -12.13 -0.12
CA GLU A 50 -6.33 -10.98 -0.25
C GLU A 50 -5.62 -9.65 0.10
N VAL A 51 -6.07 -8.56 -0.53
CA VAL A 51 -5.56 -7.21 -0.27
C VAL A 51 -6.73 -6.27 0.01
N TYR A 52 -6.78 -5.77 1.25
CA TYR A 52 -7.73 -4.73 1.64
C TYR A 52 -7.07 -3.34 1.59
N MET A 53 -7.54 -2.48 0.69
CA MET A 53 -7.02 -1.11 0.52
C MET A 53 -8.14 -0.09 0.69
N GLY A 54 -7.99 0.80 1.68
CA GLY A 54 -8.93 1.89 1.91
C GLY A 54 -8.65 3.09 1.00
N CYS A 55 -9.66 3.53 0.25
CA CYS A 55 -9.65 4.77 -0.52
C CYS A 55 -10.97 5.51 -0.28
N ALA A 56 -10.92 6.77 0.16
CA ALA A 56 -12.13 7.52 0.51
C ALA A 56 -12.81 8.21 -0.69
N ASN A 57 -12.06 8.48 -1.76
CA ASN A 57 -12.58 9.17 -2.94
C ASN A 57 -13.15 8.17 -3.95
N GLN A 58 -12.31 7.26 -4.47
CA GLN A 58 -12.68 6.26 -5.47
C GLN A 58 -13.37 6.79 -6.74
N ALA A 59 -13.21 8.08 -7.03
CA ALA A 59 -13.76 8.71 -8.22
C ALA A 59 -12.61 9.05 -9.18
N GLY A 60 -12.49 8.27 -10.25
CA GLY A 60 -11.53 8.51 -11.33
C GLY A 60 -10.58 7.34 -11.54
N GLU A 61 -9.35 7.66 -11.95
CA GLU A 61 -8.27 6.68 -12.13
C GLU A 61 -7.68 6.31 -10.75
N ASP A 62 -8.44 5.49 -10.03
CA ASP A 62 -7.92 4.53 -9.04
C ASP A 62 -7.24 3.33 -9.72
#